data_AF-A0A4Q4BSK9-F1
#
_entry.id   AF-A0A4Q4BSK9-F1
#
_cell.length_a   1.000
_cell.length_b   1.000
_cell.length_c   1.000
_cell.angle_alpha   90.00
_cell.angle_beta   90.00
_cell.angle_gamma   90.00
#
_symmetry.space_group_name_H-M   'P 1'
#
loop_
_entity.id
_entity.type
_entity.pdbx_description
1 polymer ?
#
loop_
_entity_poly.entity_id
_entity_poly.type
_entity_poly.pdbx_seq_one_letter_code
_entity_poly.pdbx_strand_id
1 'polypeptide(L)' 'IGRDLPRITRDGRDYFLLSNKGEMYLVENLCPHRGGPLKFGHVDSMCRIVCPMHHNAYSADRLIAQPTTLRLIEQAVS' A
#
# COMPACT_ATOMS: atom_id res chain seq x y z
N ILE A 1 5.31 0.69 5.05
CA ILE A 1 4.47 1.20 3.95
C ILE A 1 5.19 2.21 3.02
N GLY A 2 6.53 2.17 2.91
CA GLY A 2 7.26 3.03 1.97
C GLY A 2 6.98 4.53 2.11
N ARG A 3 6.81 5.02 3.36
CA ARG A 3 6.38 6.39 3.64
C ARG A 3 7.32 7.44 3.02
N ASP A 4 8.63 7.18 3.11
CA ASP A 4 9.68 8.10 2.66
C ASP A 4 10.07 7.89 1.18
N LEU A 5 9.43 6.94 0.50
CA LEU A 5 9.66 6.72 -0.92
C LEU A 5 8.94 7.79 -1.75
N PRO A 6 9.42 8.11 -2.96
CA PRO A 6 8.70 9.01 -3.87
C PRO A 6 7.33 8.45 -4.23
N ARG A 7 6.50 9.32 -4.83
CA ARG A 7 5.22 8.92 -5.42
C ARG A 7 5.47 7.89 -6.51
N ILE A 8 4.69 6.79 -6.53
CA ILE A 8 4.78 5.75 -7.56
C ILE A 8 3.49 5.83 -8.37
N THR A 9 3.58 6.10 -9.67
CA THR A 9 2.42 6.20 -10.55
C THR A 9 2.50 5.24 -11.70
N ARG A 10 1.38 4.59 -12.04
CA ARG A 10 1.24 3.72 -13.19
C ARG A 10 -0.19 3.81 -13.73
N ASP A 11 -0.34 3.97 -15.05
CA ASP A 11 -1.65 4.00 -15.71
C ASP A 11 -2.64 4.99 -15.07
N GLY A 12 -2.14 6.17 -14.66
CA GLY A 12 -2.93 7.21 -14.00
C GLY A 12 -3.26 6.98 -12.52
N ARG A 13 -2.87 5.83 -11.95
CA ARG A 13 -3.10 5.46 -10.54
C ARG A 13 -1.88 5.78 -9.68
N ASP A 14 -2.13 6.12 -8.42
CA ASP A 14 -1.12 6.41 -7.41
C ASP A 14 -0.93 5.22 -6.47
N TYR A 15 0.31 4.88 -6.14
CA TYR A 15 0.66 3.70 -5.37
C TYR A 15 1.64 4.01 -4.24
N PHE A 16 1.64 3.16 -3.22
CA PHE A 16 2.69 3.09 -2.21
C PHE A 16 3.22 1.66 -2.09
N LEU A 17 4.47 1.56 -1.64
CA LEU A 17 5.15 0.28 -1.45
C LEU A 17 4.73 -0.35 -0.13
N LEU A 18 4.21 -1.57 -0.18
CA LEU A 18 3.90 -2.40 0.98
C LEU A 18 4.83 -3.62 0.97
N SER A 19 5.55 -3.82 2.07
CA SER A 19 6.23 -5.08 2.34
C SER A 19 5.35 -5.93 3.25
N ASN A 20 5.16 -7.19 2.92
CA ASN A 20 4.43 -8.15 3.74
C ASN A 20 5.03 -9.54 3.54
N LYS A 21 5.42 -10.21 4.63
CA LYS A 21 5.93 -11.60 4.62
C LYS A 21 7.09 -11.84 3.63
N GLY A 22 8.02 -10.89 3.52
CA GLY A 22 9.19 -10.97 2.63
C GLY A 22 8.91 -10.58 1.17
N GLU A 23 7.67 -10.26 0.83
CA GLU A 23 7.23 -9.90 -0.51
C GLU A 23 6.95 -8.40 -0.61
N MET A 24 7.04 -7.86 -1.83
CA MET A 24 6.84 -6.44 -2.12
C MET A 24 5.64 -6.22 -3.04
N TYR A 25 4.82 -5.23 -2.70
CA TYR A 25 3.58 -4.93 -3.41
C TYR A 25 3.44 -3.43 -3.65
N LEU A 26 2.90 -3.04 -4.79
CA LEU A 26 2.32 -1.72 -5.03
C LEU A 26 0.84 -1.77 -4.69
N VAL A 27 0.46 -1.14 -3.58
CA VAL A 27 -0.93 -0.98 -3.18
C VAL A 27 -1.39 0.41 -3.60
N GLU A 28 -2.56 0.50 -4.22
CA GLU A 28 -3.13 1.79 -4.62
C GLU A 28 -3.27 2.70 -3.39
N ASN A 29 -2.86 3.96 -3.51
CA ASN A 29 -2.85 4.95 -2.44
C ASN A 29 -4.25 5.50 -2.16
N LEU A 30 -5.24 4.61 -2.08
CA LEU A 30 -6.64 4.92 -1.85
C LEU A 30 -7.20 3.99 -0.77
N CYS A 31 -7.74 4.61 0.27
CA CYS A 31 -8.43 3.91 1.34
C CYS A 31 -9.73 3.29 0.81
N PRO A 32 -9.98 1.97 1.02
CA PRO A 32 -11.19 1.30 0.54
C PRO A 32 -12.51 1.92 1.02
N HIS A 33 -12.49 2.74 2.07
CA HIS A 33 -13.67 3.45 2.54
C HIS A 33 -14.12 4.54 1.56
N ARG A 34 -13.27 5.56 1.33
CA ARG A 34 -13.61 6.79 0.59
C ARG A 34 -12.40 7.42 -0.13
N GLY A 35 -11.40 6.63 -0.47
CA GLY A 35 -10.25 7.08 -1.27
C GLY A 35 -9.21 7.96 -0.55
N GLY A 36 -9.21 8.00 0.78
CA GLY A 36 -8.18 8.73 1.53
C GLY A 36 -6.77 8.16 1.31
N PRO A 37 -5.69 8.97 1.34
CA PRO A 37 -4.35 8.55 0.95
C PRO A 37 -3.67 7.69 2.03
N LEU A 38 -3.68 6.37 1.85
CA LEU A 38 -3.14 5.41 2.82
C LEU A 38 -1.63 5.58 3.08
N LYS A 39 -0.86 6.05 2.10
CA LYS A 39 0.58 6.31 2.21
C LYS A 39 0.93 7.29 3.33
N PHE A 40 0.05 8.27 3.58
CA PHE A 40 0.23 9.27 4.64
C PHE A 40 -0.36 8.83 5.98
N GLY A 41 -0.83 7.59 6.06
CA GLY A 41 -1.26 6.95 7.29
C GLY A 41 -0.10 6.46 8.16
N HIS A 42 -0.42 5.59 9.10
CA HIS A 42 0.55 4.90 9.95
C HIS A 42 0.25 3.41 10.06
N VAL A 43 1.21 2.67 10.61
CA VAL A 43 0.99 1.27 11.00
C VAL A 43 0.76 1.25 12.51
N ASP A 44 -0.33 0.65 12.96
CA ASP A 44 -0.65 0.55 14.39
C ASP A 44 0.05 -0.64 15.07
N SER A 45 -0.16 -0.79 16.39
CA SER A 45 0.41 -1.87 17.20
C SER A 45 -0.08 -3.27 16.81
N MET A 46 -1.15 -3.37 16.02
CA MET A 46 -1.68 -4.62 15.48
C MET A 46 -1.21 -4.88 14.03
N CYS A 47 -0.18 -4.14 13.57
CA CYS A 47 0.36 -4.23 12.22
C CYS A 47 -0.67 -3.91 11.11
N ARG A 48 -1.63 -3.02 11.38
CA ARG A 48 -2.62 -2.56 10.40
C ARG A 48 -2.27 -1.19 9.86
N ILE A 49 -2.54 -0.96 8.59
CA ILE A 49 -2.40 0.34 7.94
C ILE A 49 -3.63 1.19 8.28
N VAL A 50 -3.42 2.29 8.99
CA VAL A 50 -4.45 3.22 9.44
C VAL A 50 -4.50 4.43 8.53
N CYS A 51 -5.65 4.65 7.89
CA CYS A 51 -5.88 5.81 7.03
C CYS A 51 -5.84 7.12 7.84
N PRO A 52 -5.14 8.18 7.37
CA PRO A 52 -5.03 9.43 8.12
C PRO A 52 -6.32 10.25 8.13
N MET A 53 -7.26 9.96 7.24
CA MET A 53 -8.49 10.76 7.09
C MET A 53 -9.55 10.41 8.14
N HIS A 54 -9.84 9.11 8.33
CA HIS A 54 -10.95 8.63 9.15
C HIS A 54 -10.56 7.46 10.06
N HIS A 55 -9.26 7.19 10.21
CA HIS A 55 -8.70 6.16 11.09
C HIS A 55 -9.17 4.71 10.85
N ASN A 56 -9.77 4.41 9.69
CA ASN A 56 -10.01 3.02 9.29
C ASN A 56 -8.69 2.26 9.19
N ALA A 57 -8.63 1.09 9.83
CA ALA A 57 -7.46 0.23 9.89
C ALA A 57 -7.65 -1.02 9.03
N TYR A 58 -6.66 -1.34 8.21
CA TYR A 58 -6.69 -2.49 7.30
C TYR A 58 -5.46 -3.38 7.50
N SER A 59 -5.64 -4.69 7.55
CA SER A 59 -4.50 -5.61 7.49
C SER A 59 -3.80 -5.52 6.13
N ALA A 60 -2.51 -5.82 6.10
CA ALA A 60 -1.75 -5.91 4.86
C ALA A 60 -2.40 -6.90 3.87
N ASP A 61 -2.78 -8.09 4.36
CA ASP A 61 -3.42 -9.14 3.55
C ASP A 61 -4.72 -8.63 2.90
N ARG A 62 -5.52 -7.80 3.59
CA ARG A 62 -6.75 -7.21 3.02
C ARG A 62 -6.45 -6.20 1.91
N LEU A 63 -5.41 -5.38 2.06
CA LEU A 63 -5.01 -4.44 1.02
C LEU A 63 -4.41 -5.17 -0.19
N ILE A 64 -3.67 -6.25 0.05
CA ILE A 64 -3.06 -7.07 -1.00
C ILE A 64 -4.12 -7.78 -1.85
N ALA A 65 -5.22 -8.22 -1.24
CA ALA A 65 -6.31 -8.89 -1.95
C ALA A 65 -7.10 -7.97 -2.91
N GLN A 66 -6.83 -6.66 -2.93
CA GLN A 66 -7.52 -5.74 -3.84
C GLN A 66 -7.06 -5.96 -5.30
N PRO A 67 -7.98 -5.91 -6.29
CA PRO A 67 -7.64 -6.12 -7.70
C PRO A 67 -6.62 -5.12 -8.27
N THR A 68 -6.48 -3.95 -7.64
CA THR A 68 -5.55 -2.90 -8.08
C THR A 68 -4.15 -3.08 -7.51
N THR A 69 -3.93 -4.01 -6.56
CA THR A 69 -2.62 -4.28 -5.99
C THR A 69 -1.76 -5.08 -6.97
N LEU A 70 -0.52 -4.64 -7.16
CA LEU A 70 0.46 -5.32 -8.02
C LEU A 70 1.55 -5.93 -7.14
N ARG A 71 1.87 -7.21 -7.34
CA ARG A 71 3.07 -7.81 -6.74
C ARG A 71 4.28 -7.40 -7.57
N LEU A 72 5.32 -6.91 -6.90
CA LEU A 72 6.60 -6.66 -7.53
C LEU A 72 7.44 -7.94 -7.49
N ILE A 73 8.04 -8.28 -8.62
CA ILE A 73 9.01 -9.36 -8.72
C ILE A 73 10.36 -8.75 -9.07
N GLU A 74 11.39 -9.20 -8.40
CA GLU A 74 12.76 -8.90 -8.81
C GLU A 74 13.03 -9.64 -10.12
N GLN A 75 13.56 -8.91 -11.11
CA GLN A 75 14.12 -9.53 -12.30
C GLN A 75 15.63 -9.41 -12.21
N ALA A 76 16.32 -10.54 -12.13
CA ALA A 76 17.75 -10.56 -12.31
C ALA A 76 18.06 -10.07 -13.73
N VAL A 77 18.79 -8.97 -13.83
CA VAL A 77 19.32 -8.51 -15.11
C VAL A 77 20.47 -9.43 -15.46
N SER A 78 20.31 -10.21 -16.53
CA SER A 78 21.38 -11.02 -17.14
C SER A 78 22.41 -10.16 -17.84
#